data_AF-A0A2G2MKU2-F1
#
_entry.id   AF-A0A2G2MKU2-F1
#
_cell.length_a   1.000
_cell.length_b   1.000
_cell.length_c   1.000
_cell.angle_alpha   90.00
_cell.angle_beta   90.00
_cell.angle_gamma   90.00
#
_symmetry.space_group_name_H-M   'P 1'
#
loop_
_entity.id
_entity.type
_entity.pdbx_description
1 polymer ?
#
loop_
_entity_poly.entity_id
_entity_poly.type
_entity_poly.pdbx_seq_one_letter_code
_entity_poly.pdbx_strand_id
1 'polypeptide(L)' 'MRNFYAFIPHKKIPATENNLEGEPTGTANRLLFQLKTPKGAIARCKKHFSGQPFKLYSYHNFYDNSSFTLIKNA' A
#
# COMPACT_ATOMS: atom_id res chain seq x y z
N MET A 1 17.52 3.53 -6.68
CA MET A 1 16.09 3.15 -6.73
C MET A 1 15.49 3.39 -5.35
N ARG A 2 14.17 3.55 -5.22
CA ARG A 2 13.49 3.76 -3.91
C ARG A 2 12.45 2.67 -3.68
N ASN A 3 12.28 2.25 -2.43
CA ASN A 3 11.22 1.30 -2.07
C ASN A 3 9.90 2.04 -1.83
N PHE A 4 8.81 1.39 -2.19
CA PHE A 4 7.46 1.88 -2.04
C PHE A 4 6.55 0.83 -1.42
N TYR A 5 5.70 1.28 -0.52
CA TYR A 5 4.64 0.50 0.10
C TYR A 5 3.31 1.21 -0.14
N ALA A 6 2.36 0.51 -0.74
CA ALA A 6 1.03 1.04 -0.97
C ALA A 6 -0.04 0.09 -0.43
N PHE A 7 -1.15 0.63 0.06
CA PHE A 7 -2.30 -0.17 0.46
C PHE A 7 -3.62 0.57 0.27
N ILE A 8 -4.70 -0.19 0.05
CA ILE A 8 -6.07 0.33 0.08
C ILE A 8 -6.50 0.39 1.55
N PRO A 9 -6.83 1.58 2.10
CA PRO A 9 -7.42 1.65 3.43
C PRO A 9 -8.78 0.96 3.40
N HIS A 10 -8.94 -0.14 4.14
CA HIS A 10 -10.18 -0.91 4.17
C HIS A 10 -11.40 -0.03 4.47
N LYS A 11 -12.40 -0.03 3.59
CA LYS A 11 -13.81 0.05 4.01
C LYS A 11 -14.12 -1.30 4.66
N LYS A 12 -14.71 -1.30 5.86
CA LYS A 12 -15.05 -2.47 6.69
C LYS A 12 -15.15 -3.78 5.89
N ILE A 13 -14.26 -4.73 6.16
CA ILE A 13 -14.30 -6.08 5.60
C ILE A 13 -15.66 -6.71 6.01
N PRO A 14 -16.45 -7.30 5.10
CA PRO A 14 -17.64 -8.04 5.48
C PRO A 14 -17.25 -9.17 6.45
N ALA A 15 -17.96 -9.26 7.57
CA ALA A 15 -17.74 -10.18 8.69
C ALA A 15 -17.98 -11.67 8.36
N THR A 16 -17.85 -12.08 7.11
CA THR A 16 -17.93 -13.48 6.68
C THR A 16 -16.55 -14.14 6.59
N GLU A 17 -15.46 -13.36 6.68
CA GLU A 17 -14.10 -13.84 6.98
C GLU A 17 -13.75 -13.49 8.45
N ASN A 18 -14.67 -13.77 9.37
CA ASN A 18 -14.48 -13.60 10.81
C ASN A 18 -13.53 -14.67 11.36
N ASN A 19 -12.23 -14.55 11.10
CA ASN A 19 -11.25 -15.21 11.96
C ASN A 19 -9.85 -14.60 12.01
N LEU A 20 -9.64 -13.35 11.58
CA LEU A 20 -8.43 -12.63 11.94
C LEU A 20 -8.72 -11.12 12.08
N GLU A 21 -8.65 -10.62 13.32
CA GLU A 21 -8.28 -9.21 13.60
C GLU A 21 -6.82 -8.91 13.22
N GLY A 22 -6.26 -9.62 12.25
CA GLY A 22 -4.85 -9.58 11.89
C GLY A 22 -4.73 -9.71 10.38
N GLU A 23 -4.22 -8.64 9.77
CA GLU A 23 -3.60 -8.63 8.44
C GLU A 23 -4.42 -9.27 7.29
N PRO A 24 -5.02 -8.49 6.38
CA PRO A 24 -5.63 -9.06 5.17
C PRO A 24 -4.62 -9.98 4.48
N THR A 25 -4.95 -11.27 4.42
CA THR A 25 -4.16 -12.38 3.86
C THR A 25 -4.09 -12.33 2.33
N GLY A 26 -4.68 -11.31 1.71
CA GLY A 26 -4.55 -11.01 0.29
C GLY A 26 -3.52 -9.91 0.01
N THR A 27 -2.55 -10.20 -0.87
CA THR A 27 -1.69 -9.20 -1.51
C THR A 27 -2.47 -8.28 -2.46
N ALA A 28 -3.76 -8.51 -2.70
CA ALA A 28 -4.58 -7.68 -3.59
C ALA A 28 -4.73 -6.23 -3.10
N ASN A 29 -4.71 -6.03 -1.78
CA ASN A 29 -4.92 -4.71 -1.18
C ASN A 29 -3.60 -4.02 -0.79
N ARG A 30 -2.45 -4.64 -1.06
CA ARG A 30 -1.13 -4.14 -0.65
C ARG A 30 -0.09 -4.38 -1.74
N LEU A 31 0.77 -3.41 -1.98
CA LEU A 31 1.81 -3.53 -3.00
C LEU A 31 3.15 -3.05 -2.44
N LEU A 32 4.16 -3.92 -2.51
CA LEU A 32 5.56 -3.61 -2.21
C LEU A 32 6.37 -3.67 -3.50
N PHE A 33 7.13 -2.63 -3.82
CA PHE A 33 7.89 -2.57 -5.07
C PHE A 33 8.97 -1.48 -5.03
N GLN A 34 9.90 -1.55 -5.97
CA GLN A 34 10.93 -0.53 -6.18
C GLN A 34 10.71 0.23 -7.48
N LEU A 35 10.91 1.54 -7.44
CA LEU A 35 10.84 2.41 -8.62
C LEU A 35 11.82 3.59 -8.49
N LYS A 36 12.15 4.23 -9.62
CA LYS A 36 13.05 5.40 -9.61
C LYS A 36 12.35 6.67 -9.10
N THR A 37 11.07 6.83 -9.40
CA THR A 37 10.35 8.09 -9.19
C THR A 37 9.02 7.90 -8.45
N PRO A 38 8.62 8.83 -7.57
CA PRO A 38 7.29 8.82 -6.94
C PRO A 38 6.13 8.88 -7.94
N LYS A 39 6.27 9.65 -9.04
CA LYS A 39 5.24 9.74 -10.09
C LYS A 39 4.93 8.38 -10.72
N GLY A 40 5.96 7.61 -11.07
CA GLY A 40 5.81 6.25 -11.58
C GLY A 40 5.17 5.29 -10.55
N ALA A 41 5.50 5.47 -9.26
CA ALA A 41 4.89 4.66 -8.19
C ALA A 41 3.39 4.91 -8.06
N ILE A 42 2.96 6.18 -8.15
CA ILE A 42 1.54 6.55 -8.15
C ILE A 42 0.83 5.94 -9.36
N ALA A 43 1.41 6.03 -10.57
CA ALA A 43 0.81 5.46 -11.78
C ALA A 43 0.64 3.95 -11.69
N ARG A 44 1.64 3.23 -11.16
CA ARG A 44 1.58 1.79 -10.91
C ARG A 44 0.46 1.43 -9.93
N CYS A 45 0.34 2.17 -8.82
CA CYS A 45 -0.71 1.95 -7.82
C CYS A 45 -2.11 2.20 -8.40
N LYS A 46 -2.30 3.27 -9.18
CA LYS A 46 -3.57 3.53 -9.88
C LYS A 46 -3.98 2.38 -10.80
N LYS A 47 -3.02 1.79 -11.54
CA LYS A 47 -3.26 0.64 -12.41
C LYS A 47 -3.56 -0.63 -11.61
N HIS A 48 -2.82 -0.89 -10.54
CA HIS A 48 -2.96 -2.11 -9.75
C HIS A 48 -4.25 -2.13 -8.93
N PHE A 49 -4.62 -1.01 -8.31
CA PHE A 49 -5.81 -0.90 -7.47
C PHE A 49 -7.07 -0.48 -8.26
N SER A 50 -7.04 -0.52 -9.59
CA SER A 50 -8.18 -0.19 -10.46
C SER A 50 -8.87 1.14 -10.11
N GLY A 51 -8.07 2.17 -9.78
CA GLY A 51 -8.58 3.50 -9.41
C GLY A 51 -9.11 3.66 -7.99
N GLN A 52 -9.08 2.61 -7.15
CA GLN A 52 -9.47 2.72 -5.74
C GLN A 52 -8.56 3.69 -4.98
N PRO A 53 -9.08 4.40 -3.95
CA PRO A 53 -8.24 5.23 -3.07
C PRO A 53 -7.21 4.36 -2.37
N PHE A 54 -5.97 4.85 -2.31
CA PHE A 54 -4.85 4.15 -1.70
C PHE A 54 -3.93 5.12 -0.99
N LYS A 55 -3.23 4.64 0.04
CA LYS A 55 -2.10 5.32 0.64
C LYS A 55 -0.81 4.76 0.06
N LEU A 56 0.14 5.65 -0.20
CA LEU A 56 1.46 5.29 -0.72
C LEU A 56 2.54 5.94 0.12
N TYR A 57 3.51 5.13 0.52
CA TYR A 57 4.68 5.50 1.30
C TYR A 57 5.94 5.14 0.53
N SER A 58 7.01 5.91 0.72
CA SER A 58 8.36 5.46 0.44
C SER A 58 9.05 5.07 1.74
N TYR A 59 9.95 4.09 1.71
CA TYR A 59 10.71 3.68 2.89
C TYR A 59 12.15 3.28 2.52
N HIS A 60 13.05 3.33 3.50
CA HIS A 60 14.40 2.79 3.37
C HIS A 60 14.61 1.53 4.21
N ASN A 61 13.81 1.30 5.26
CA ASN A 61 13.82 0.08 6.05
C ASN A 61 12.38 -0.39 6.36
N PHE A 62 11.97 -1.52 5.79
CA PHE A 62 10.59 -2.01 5.96
C PHE A 62 10.23 -2.34 7.42
N TYR A 63 11.22 -2.66 8.25
CA TYR A 63 11.02 -3.04 9.65
C TYR A 63 11.09 -1.84 10.61
N ASP A 64 11.34 -0.63 10.09
CA ASP A 64 11.39 0.60 10.86
C ASP A 64 10.28 1.55 10.41
N ASN A 65 9.26 1.70 11.26
CA ASN A 65 8.11 2.57 11.02
C ASN A 65 8.51 4.04 10.81
N SER A 66 9.60 4.50 11.43
CA SER A 66 10.07 5.87 11.26
C SER A 66 10.65 6.14 9.87
N SER A 67 11.03 5.08 9.16
CA SER A 67 11.60 5.18 7.81
C SER A 67 10.54 5.49 6.73
N PHE A 68 9.26 5.35 7.06
CA PHE A 68 8.16 5.54 6.13
C PHE A 68 7.84 7.02 5.95
N THR A 69 7.89 7.49 4.72
CA THR A 69 7.48 8.84 4.31
C THR A 69 6.23 8.75 3.46
N LEU A 70 5.17 9.43 3.84
CA LEU A 70 3.92 9.50 3.08
C LEU A 70 4.14 10.27 1.77
N ILE A 71 3.76 9.66 0.65
CA ILE A 71 3.84 10.25 -0.70
C ILE A 71 2.46 10.64 -1.22
N LYS A 72 1.45 9.80 -0.97
CA LYS A 72 0.07 10.06 -1.38
C LYS A 72 -0.91 9.54 -0.34
N ASN A 73 -1.87 10.38 -0.01
CA ASN A 73 -3.06 10.06 0.77
C ASN A 73 -4.27 10.41 -0.11
N ALA A 74 -5.15 9.45 -0.35
CA ALA A 74 -6.31 9.58 -1.20
C ALA A 74 -7.51 8.88 -0.56
#